data_AF-W7KYE8-F1
#
_entry.id   AF-W7KYE8-F1
#
_cell.length_a   1.000
_cell.length_b   1.000
_cell.length_c   1.000
_cell.angle_alpha   90.00
_cell.angle_beta   90.00
_cell.angle_gamma   90.00
#
_symmetry.space_group_name_H-M   'P 1'
#
loop_
_entity.id
_entity.type
_entity.pdbx_description
1 polymer ?
#
loop_
_entity_poly.entity_id
_entity_poly.type
_entity_poly.pdbx_seq_one_letter_code
_entity_poly.pdbx_strand_id
1 'polypeptide(L)'
;MDNWLCTAEEKYNIDILFACEAGSRAWGTDEADSDYDIRFIFKHRNLKTYLSLECPKEVINTDTPFDAHGWDIFKAFDLMQKSNPSIFEWAYSPIIYKDLNGFSERLRSIAEVEYSRFKLFQHYTQAFSRNLGEAVKNEDFTFKKQKLLIQAVRACLISRQLLQQRNVKGDFLYELYPG
;
A
#
# COMPACT_ATOMS: atom_id res chain seq x y z
N MET A 1 -0.52 6.67 -17.38
CA MET A 1 0.21 5.89 -16.36
C MET A 1 1.33 5.05 -16.99
N ASP A 2 0.99 4.17 -17.94
CA ASP A 2 1.92 3.21 -18.55
C ASP A 2 3.23 3.84 -19.08
N ASN A 3 3.13 4.94 -19.84
CA ASN A 3 4.32 5.65 -20.34
C ASN A 3 5.26 6.13 -19.24
N TRP A 4 4.70 6.56 -18.09
CA TRP A 4 5.48 6.98 -16.94
C TRP A 4 6.17 5.79 -16.28
N LEU A 5 5.46 4.67 -16.10
CA LEU A 5 6.04 3.44 -15.55
C LEU A 5 7.18 2.91 -16.42
N CYS A 6 7.01 2.88 -17.76
CA CYS A 6 8.09 2.51 -18.68
C CYS A 6 9.29 3.45 -18.56
N THR A 7 9.05 4.76 -18.45
CA THR A 7 10.12 5.75 -18.26
C THR A 7 10.84 5.54 -16.92
N ALA A 8 10.12 5.19 -15.85
CA ALA A 8 10.70 4.86 -14.56
C ALA A 8 11.55 3.57 -14.64
N GLU A 9 11.07 2.54 -15.33
CA GLU A 9 11.83 1.30 -15.56
C GLU A 9 13.17 1.56 -16.24
N GLU A 10 13.19 2.36 -17.30
CA GLU A 10 14.43 2.75 -17.98
C GLU A 10 15.33 3.64 -17.12
N LYS A 11 14.75 4.68 -16.50
CA LYS A 11 15.50 5.65 -15.67
C LYS A 11 16.22 4.99 -14.51
N TYR A 12 15.56 4.05 -13.83
CA TYR A 12 16.11 3.37 -12.65
C TYR A 12 16.75 2.02 -12.97
N ASN A 13 16.70 1.56 -14.23
CA ASN A 13 17.18 0.25 -14.69
C ASN A 13 16.57 -0.92 -13.88
N ILE A 14 15.25 -0.90 -13.77
CA ILE A 14 14.44 -1.85 -13.00
C ILE A 14 13.33 -2.45 -13.87
N ASP A 15 12.78 -3.57 -13.44
CA ASP A 15 11.50 -4.08 -13.92
C ASP A 15 10.47 -3.91 -12.80
N ILE A 16 9.39 -3.17 -13.09
CA ILE A 16 8.23 -3.02 -12.21
C ILE A 16 7.34 -4.25 -12.38
N LEU A 17 7.22 -5.01 -11.30
CA LEU A 17 6.46 -6.27 -11.25
C LEU A 17 4.99 -6.01 -10.95
N PHE A 18 4.72 -5.00 -10.13
CA PHE A 18 3.39 -4.62 -9.70
C PHE A 18 3.35 -3.13 -9.42
N ALA A 19 2.29 -2.44 -9.84
CA ALA A 19 2.02 -1.05 -9.49
C ALA A 19 0.53 -0.85 -9.24
N CYS A 20 0.18 -0.13 -8.18
CA CYS A 20 -1.20 0.14 -7.80
C CYS A 20 -1.35 1.56 -7.25
N GLU A 21 -2.60 1.96 -7.08
CA GLU A 21 -2.99 3.15 -6.33
C GLU A 21 -3.02 2.84 -4.83
N ALA A 22 -2.55 3.75 -3.98
CA ALA A 22 -2.68 3.61 -2.52
C ALA A 22 -3.38 4.81 -1.86
N GLY A 23 -3.66 5.85 -2.63
CA GLY A 23 -4.24 7.11 -2.21
C GLY A 23 -5.75 7.09 -2.08
N SER A 24 -6.33 8.28 -1.90
CA SER A 24 -7.79 8.50 -1.82
C SER A 24 -8.56 7.84 -2.95
N ARG A 25 -7.96 7.79 -4.15
CA ARG A 25 -8.49 7.14 -5.34
C ARG A 25 -8.75 5.65 -5.14
N ALA A 26 -7.85 4.93 -4.45
CA ALA A 26 -8.06 3.53 -4.13
C ALA A 26 -9.26 3.34 -3.18
N TRP A 27 -9.57 4.37 -2.36
CA TRP A 27 -10.63 4.35 -1.36
C TRP A 27 -11.96 4.94 -1.84
N GLY A 28 -12.05 5.42 -3.09
CA GLY A 28 -13.24 6.08 -3.62
C GLY A 28 -13.57 7.42 -2.97
N THR A 29 -12.58 8.08 -2.35
CA THR A 29 -12.74 9.40 -1.72
C THR A 29 -11.98 10.48 -2.49
N ASP A 30 -11.68 10.25 -3.77
CA ASP A 30 -10.99 11.21 -4.62
C ASP A 30 -11.92 12.29 -5.16
N GLU A 31 -11.41 13.52 -5.17
CA GLU A 31 -11.95 14.62 -5.98
C GLU A 31 -11.22 14.65 -7.34
N ALA A 32 -11.77 15.36 -8.33
CA ALA A 32 -11.26 15.37 -9.70
C ALA A 32 -9.79 15.82 -9.85
N ASP A 33 -9.25 16.55 -8.87
CA ASP A 33 -7.87 17.05 -8.82
C ASP A 33 -6.96 16.26 -7.85
N SER A 34 -7.35 15.03 -7.48
CA SER A 34 -6.56 14.23 -6.55
C SER A 34 -5.23 13.80 -7.15
N ASP A 35 -4.15 13.98 -6.39
CA ASP A 35 -2.83 13.43 -6.70
C ASP A 35 -2.87 11.90 -6.90
N TYR A 36 -1.99 11.39 -7.75
CA TYR A 36 -1.82 9.96 -7.94
C TYR A 36 -0.78 9.44 -6.94
N ASP A 37 -1.21 8.62 -5.98
CA ASP A 37 -0.34 7.95 -5.01
C ASP A 37 0.06 6.57 -5.56
N ILE A 38 1.04 6.55 -6.46
CA ILE A 38 1.53 5.31 -7.08
C ILE A 38 2.40 4.56 -6.09
N ARG A 39 2.09 3.28 -5.88
CA ARG A 39 2.94 2.36 -5.12
C ARG A 39 3.31 1.17 -5.97
N PHE A 40 4.58 0.78 -5.94
CA PHE A 40 5.05 -0.27 -6.84
C PHE A 40 6.11 -1.18 -6.22
N ILE A 41 6.17 -2.41 -6.73
CA ILE A 41 7.18 -3.41 -6.40
C ILE A 41 8.03 -3.63 -7.64
N PHE A 42 9.35 -3.55 -7.48
CA PHE A 42 10.29 -3.69 -8.58
C PHE A 42 11.40 -4.69 -8.27
N LYS A 43 12.10 -5.12 -9.30
CA LYS A 43 13.39 -5.79 -9.19
C LYS A 43 14.43 -5.07 -10.05
N HIS A 44 15.70 -5.16 -9.68
CA HIS A 44 16.80 -4.67 -10.52
C HIS A 44 16.94 -5.55 -11.77
N ARG A 45 17.09 -4.94 -12.96
CA ARG A 45 17.27 -5.69 -14.22
C ARG A 45 18.53 -6.55 -14.21
N ASN A 46 19.62 -5.99 -13.66
CA ASN A 46 20.86 -6.74 -13.44
C ASN A 46 20.80 -7.48 -12.11
N LEU A 47 20.57 -8.79 -12.14
CA LEU A 47 20.49 -9.60 -10.92
C LEU A 47 21.82 -9.68 -10.15
N LYS A 48 22.96 -9.40 -10.81
CA LYS A 48 24.27 -9.35 -10.12
C LYS A 48 24.32 -8.22 -9.09
N THR A 49 23.46 -7.21 -9.19
CA THR A 49 23.37 -6.14 -8.19
C THR A 49 23.04 -6.70 -6.80
N TYR A 50 22.28 -7.79 -6.70
CA TYR A 50 21.99 -8.45 -5.42
C TYR A 50 23.18 -9.23 -4.83
N LEU A 51 24.24 -9.44 -5.62
CA LEU A 51 25.49 -10.10 -5.18
C LEU A 51 26.59 -9.08 -4.84
N SER A 52 26.30 -7.79 -4.95
CA SER A 52 27.24 -6.74 -4.58
C SER A 52 27.44 -6.70 -3.06
N LEU A 53 28.63 -6.29 -2.62
CA LEU A 53 28.89 -5.99 -1.21
C LEU A 53 28.08 -4.76 -0.74
N GLU A 54 27.77 -3.86 -1.66
CA GLU A 54 26.87 -2.74 -1.43
C GLU A 54 25.44 -3.18 -1.66
N CYS A 55 24.57 -2.91 -0.68
CA CYS A 55 23.15 -3.23 -0.81
C CYS A 55 22.55 -2.43 -1.99
N PRO A 56 21.80 -3.08 -2.89
CA PRO A 56 21.08 -2.38 -3.94
C PRO A 56 20.15 -1.33 -3.36
N LYS A 57 19.84 -0.30 -4.16
CA LYS A 57 18.79 0.65 -3.81
C LYS A 57 17.46 -0.08 -3.63
N GLU A 58 16.97 -0.10 -2.39
CA GLU A 58 15.74 -0.84 -2.05
C GLU A 58 14.46 0.02 -2.16
N VAL A 59 14.60 1.34 -2.30
CA VAL A 59 13.49 2.30 -2.27
C VAL A 59 13.66 3.34 -3.36
N ILE A 60 12.60 3.60 -4.12
CA ILE A 60 12.56 4.65 -5.14
C ILE A 60 11.37 5.57 -4.86
N ASN A 61 11.64 6.85 -4.62
CA ASN A 61 10.61 7.86 -4.38
C ASN A 61 10.70 8.95 -5.45
N THR A 62 9.56 9.48 -5.87
CA THR A 62 9.44 10.58 -6.82
C THR A 62 8.17 11.34 -6.48
N ASP A 63 8.25 12.66 -6.37
CA ASP A 63 7.10 13.50 -6.01
C ASP A 63 6.49 14.21 -7.24
N THR A 64 7.10 14.05 -8.42
CA THR A 64 6.67 14.70 -9.67
C THR A 64 6.84 13.79 -10.90
N PRO A 65 5.85 13.70 -11.80
CA PRO A 65 4.53 14.33 -11.76
C PRO A 65 3.52 13.66 -10.81
N PHE A 66 3.88 12.53 -10.19
CA PHE A 66 3.03 11.76 -9.28
C PHE A 66 3.80 11.48 -7.99
N ASP A 67 3.10 11.30 -6.86
CA ASP A 67 3.69 10.73 -5.64
C ASP A 67 3.86 9.23 -5.89
N ALA A 68 5.06 8.84 -6.34
CA ALA A 68 5.41 7.47 -6.58
C ALA A 68 6.43 6.97 -5.56
N HIS A 69 6.10 5.87 -4.91
CA HIS A 69 6.96 5.23 -3.91
C HIS A 69 7.04 3.72 -4.18
N GLY A 70 8.25 3.23 -4.41
CA GLY A 70 8.51 1.87 -4.84
C GLY A 70 9.46 1.13 -3.92
N TRP A 71 9.22 -0.17 -3.75
CA TRP A 71 10.08 -1.07 -3.00
C TRP A 71 10.67 -2.16 -3.88
N ASP A 72 11.96 -2.43 -3.67
CA ASP A 72 12.60 -3.63 -4.20
C ASP A 72 11.87 -4.89 -3.68
N ILE A 73 11.87 -5.94 -4.49
CA ILE A 73 11.18 -7.19 -4.20
C ILE A 73 11.61 -7.80 -2.85
N PHE A 74 12.90 -7.80 -2.50
CA PHE A 74 13.34 -8.35 -1.21
C PHE A 74 12.87 -7.49 -0.05
N LYS A 75 12.90 -6.17 -0.19
CA LYS A 75 12.34 -5.25 0.82
C LYS A 75 10.84 -5.47 0.99
N ALA A 76 10.10 -5.60 -0.11
CA ALA A 76 8.66 -5.85 -0.08
C ALA A 76 8.33 -7.15 0.68
N PHE A 77 9.08 -8.23 0.43
CA PHE A 77 8.88 -9.50 1.13
C PHE A 77 9.37 -9.48 2.59
N ASP A 78 10.44 -8.77 2.93
CA ASP A 78 10.85 -8.54 4.32
C ASP A 78 9.77 -7.78 5.12
N LEU A 79 9.19 -6.75 4.52
CA LEU A 79 8.07 -6.01 5.11
C LEU A 79 6.82 -6.89 5.26
N MET A 80 6.53 -7.73 4.27
CA MET A 80 5.46 -8.72 4.33
C MET A 80 5.64 -9.71 5.47
N GLN A 81 6.85 -10.27 5.65
CA GLN A 81 7.18 -11.15 6.78
C GLN A 81 6.98 -10.45 8.14
N LYS A 82 7.24 -9.15 8.20
CA LYS A 82 6.98 -8.32 9.38
C LYS A 82 5.50 -7.95 9.55
N SER A 83 4.63 -8.41 8.64
CA SER A 83 3.21 -8.08 8.57
C SER A 83 2.96 -6.58 8.43
N ASN A 84 3.76 -5.92 7.59
CA ASN A 84 3.62 -4.50 7.33
C ASN A 84 2.29 -4.22 6.59
N PRO A 85 1.44 -3.33 7.13
CA PRO A 85 0.12 -3.05 6.58
C PRO A 85 0.15 -2.41 5.20
N SER A 86 1.23 -1.69 4.82
CA SER A 86 1.29 -1.02 3.52
C SER A 86 1.39 -2.02 2.38
N ILE A 87 2.25 -3.05 2.49
CA ILE A 87 2.27 -4.12 1.48
C ILE A 87 0.93 -4.84 1.42
N PHE A 88 0.30 -5.07 2.59
CA PHE A 88 -1.02 -5.69 2.65
C PHE A 88 -2.04 -4.85 1.87
N GLU A 89 -2.09 -3.54 2.10
CA GLU A 89 -2.98 -2.64 1.37
C GLU A 89 -2.68 -2.62 -0.13
N TRP A 90 -1.41 -2.57 -0.53
CA TRP A 90 -1.03 -2.59 -1.94
C TRP A 90 -1.50 -3.86 -2.65
N ALA A 91 -1.38 -5.02 -2.01
CA ALA A 91 -1.77 -6.31 -2.58
C ALA A 91 -3.27 -6.42 -2.92
N TYR A 92 -4.10 -5.67 -2.20
CA TYR A 92 -5.56 -5.67 -2.34
C TYR A 92 -6.10 -4.37 -2.94
N SER A 93 -5.22 -3.48 -3.42
CA SER A 93 -5.67 -2.24 -4.05
C SER A 93 -6.60 -2.53 -5.25
N PRO A 94 -7.75 -1.83 -5.35
CA PRO A 94 -8.71 -2.04 -6.42
C PRO A 94 -8.25 -1.44 -7.76
N ILE A 95 -7.29 -0.51 -7.73
CA ILE A 95 -6.78 0.16 -8.93
C ILE A 95 -5.34 -0.31 -9.15
N ILE A 96 -5.17 -1.19 -10.14
CA ILE A 96 -3.88 -1.75 -10.52
C ILE A 96 -3.42 -1.09 -11.82
N TYR A 97 -2.25 -0.47 -11.78
CA TYR A 97 -1.61 0.18 -12.92
C TYR A 97 -0.71 -0.77 -13.71
N LYS A 98 -0.12 -1.77 -13.05
CA LYS A 98 0.70 -2.81 -13.69
C LYS A 98 0.62 -4.09 -12.91
N ASP A 99 0.41 -5.21 -13.60
CA ASP A 99 0.44 -6.55 -13.02
C ASP A 99 1.20 -7.52 -13.92
N LEU A 100 2.51 -7.63 -13.70
CA LEU A 100 3.37 -8.45 -14.54
C LEU A 100 3.14 -9.93 -14.27
N ASN A 101 2.56 -10.63 -15.26
CA ASN A 101 2.30 -12.07 -15.21
C ASN A 101 1.47 -12.49 -13.98
N GLY A 102 0.48 -11.70 -13.54
CA GLY A 102 -0.33 -12.01 -12.36
C GLY A 102 0.46 -11.99 -11.05
N PHE A 103 1.37 -11.01 -10.89
CA PHE A 103 2.11 -10.79 -9.65
C PHE A 103 1.18 -10.45 -8.49
N SER A 104 0.10 -9.71 -8.73
CA SER A 104 -0.86 -9.31 -7.68
C SER A 104 -1.51 -10.53 -7.00
N GLU A 105 -1.89 -11.55 -7.78
CA GLU A 105 -2.45 -12.80 -7.26
C GLU A 105 -1.46 -13.57 -6.40
N ARG A 106 -0.20 -13.64 -6.83
CA ARG A 106 0.88 -14.25 -6.04
C ARG A 106 1.16 -13.47 -4.76
N LEU A 107 1.10 -12.14 -4.82
CA LEU A 107 1.31 -11.30 -3.65
C LEU A 107 0.20 -11.53 -2.61
N ARG A 108 -1.07 -11.62 -3.05
CA ARG A 108 -2.21 -11.95 -2.18
C ARG A 108 -2.09 -13.34 -1.58
N SER A 109 -1.75 -14.36 -2.38
CA SER A 109 -1.64 -15.73 -1.88
C SER A 109 -0.55 -15.90 -0.83
N ILE A 110 0.60 -15.23 -0.99
CA ILE A 110 1.65 -15.21 0.04
C ILE A 110 1.16 -14.42 1.26
N ALA A 111 0.46 -13.30 1.07
CA ALA A 111 -0.05 -12.51 2.18
C ALA A 111 -1.04 -13.30 3.07
N GLU A 112 -1.92 -14.11 2.46
CA GLU A 112 -2.86 -14.98 3.19
C GLU A 112 -2.16 -15.99 4.11
N VAL A 113 -0.94 -16.41 3.77
CA VAL A 113 -0.15 -17.41 4.50
C VAL A 113 0.78 -16.77 5.53
N GLU A 114 1.50 -15.71 5.14
CA GLU A 114 2.61 -15.15 5.92
C GLU A 114 2.17 -14.09 6.94
N TYR A 115 1.04 -13.41 6.74
CA TYR A 115 0.65 -12.32 7.63
C TYR A 115 0.15 -12.81 8.98
N SER A 116 0.65 -12.18 10.03
CA SER A 116 0.06 -12.29 11.36
C SER A 116 -1.16 -11.39 11.46
N ARG A 117 -2.34 -12.02 11.54
CA ARG A 117 -3.61 -11.35 11.85
C ARG A 117 -3.54 -10.47 13.10
N PHE A 118 -2.83 -10.94 14.13
CA PHE A 118 -2.65 -10.19 15.38
C PHE A 118 -1.82 -8.92 15.18
N LYS A 119 -0.72 -8.99 14.43
CA LYS A 119 0.10 -7.80 14.12
C LYS A 119 -0.69 -6.79 13.30
N LEU A 120 -1.44 -7.23 12.29
CA LEU A 120 -2.32 -6.34 11.52
C LEU A 120 -3.38 -5.70 12.43
N PHE A 121 -4.04 -6.48 13.28
CA PHE A 121 -5.04 -5.97 14.23
C PHE A 121 -4.44 -4.89 15.15
N GLN A 122 -3.25 -5.14 15.70
CA GLN A 122 -2.55 -4.15 16.52
C GLN A 122 -2.23 -2.89 15.73
N HIS A 123 -1.74 -3.02 14.50
CA HIS A 123 -1.42 -1.88 13.66
C HIS A 123 -2.66 -1.02 13.39
N TYR A 124 -3.76 -1.62 12.94
CA TYR A 124 -4.98 -0.87 12.63
C TYR A 124 -5.64 -0.28 13.87
N THR A 125 -5.56 -0.95 15.03
CA THR A 125 -6.02 -0.38 16.30
C THR A 125 -5.18 0.83 16.72
N GLN A 126 -3.86 0.79 16.54
CA GLN A 126 -2.98 1.94 16.79
C GLN A 126 -3.26 3.09 15.81
N ALA A 127 -3.49 2.78 14.53
CA ALA A 127 -3.85 3.76 13.51
C ALA A 127 -5.17 4.45 13.85
N PHE A 128 -6.19 3.69 14.29
CA PHE A 128 -7.46 4.24 14.78
C PHE A 128 -7.23 5.24 15.93
N SER A 129 -6.56 4.80 17.00
CA SER A 129 -6.32 5.65 18.18
C SER A 129 -5.53 6.91 17.85
N ARG A 130 -4.51 6.80 16.99
CA ARG A 130 -3.70 7.94 16.54
C ARG A 130 -4.54 8.94 15.76
N ASN A 131 -5.27 8.47 14.74
CA ASN A 131 -6.03 9.34 13.84
C ASN A 131 -7.19 10.01 14.59
N LEU A 132 -7.88 9.30 15.48
CA LEU A 132 -8.92 9.86 16.33
C LEU A 132 -8.34 10.91 17.30
N GLY A 133 -7.21 10.60 17.94
CA GLY A 133 -6.53 11.53 18.84
C GLY A 133 -6.09 12.82 18.16
N GLU A 134 -5.62 12.76 16.91
CA GLU A 134 -5.28 13.95 16.11
C GLU A 134 -6.54 14.72 15.66
N ALA A 135 -7.62 14.02 15.31
CA ALA A 135 -8.87 14.66 14.91
C ALA A 135 -9.51 15.46 16.07
N VAL A 136 -9.45 14.94 17.30
CA VAL A 136 -10.02 15.60 18.49
C VAL A 136 -9.25 16.87 18.89
N LYS A 137 -7.94 16.94 18.60
CA LYS A 137 -7.13 18.14 18.86
C LYS A 137 -7.47 19.32 17.96
N ASN A 138 -8.05 19.07 16.79
CA ASN A 138 -8.52 20.13 15.91
C ASN A 138 -9.93 20.52 16.33
N GLU A 139 -10.12 21.74 16.82
CA GLU A 139 -11.45 22.21 17.25
C GLU A 139 -12.39 22.35 16.04
N ASP A 140 -11.88 22.97 14.97
CA ASP A 140 -12.63 23.23 13.74
C ASP A 140 -12.82 21.98 12.85
N PHE A 141 -13.98 21.91 12.16
CA PHE A 141 -14.33 20.83 11.24
C PHE A 141 -13.67 20.98 9.85
N THR A 142 -12.35 21.12 9.84
CA THR A 142 -11.55 21.28 8.63
C THR A 142 -11.53 20.03 7.75
N PHE A 143 -11.20 20.17 6.47
CA PHE A 143 -10.98 19.03 5.56
C PHE A 143 -9.96 18.02 6.10
N LYS A 144 -8.89 18.51 6.74
CA LYS A 144 -7.91 17.66 7.43
C LYS A 144 -8.55 16.82 8.53
N LYS A 145 -9.40 17.41 9.38
CA LYS A 145 -10.13 16.69 10.45
C LYS A 145 -11.08 15.64 9.86
N GLN A 146 -11.80 15.98 8.79
CA GLN A 146 -12.67 15.03 8.09
C GLN A 146 -11.88 13.81 7.58
N LYS A 147 -10.74 14.04 6.91
CA LYS A 147 -9.84 12.96 6.44
C LYS A 147 -9.35 12.08 7.59
N LEU A 148 -8.93 12.67 8.71
CA LEU A 148 -8.49 11.93 9.89
C LEU A 148 -9.61 11.07 10.50
N LEU A 149 -10.84 11.58 10.58
CA LEU A 149 -12.00 10.84 11.08
C LEU A 149 -12.35 9.65 10.16
N ILE A 150 -12.34 9.86 8.83
CA ILE A 150 -12.57 8.78 7.86
C ILE A 150 -11.50 7.69 8.01
N GLN A 151 -10.22 8.07 8.11
CA GLN A 151 -9.13 7.11 8.31
C GLN A 151 -9.24 6.37 9.64
N ALA A 152 -9.73 7.03 10.71
CA ALA A 152 -9.97 6.39 11.99
C ALA A 152 -11.10 5.34 11.88
N VAL A 153 -12.25 5.71 11.32
CA VAL A 153 -13.39 4.79 11.11
C VAL A 153 -12.95 3.59 10.27
N ARG A 154 -12.23 3.81 9.18
CA ARG A 154 -11.68 2.75 8.34
C ARG A 154 -10.80 1.79 9.15
N ALA A 155 -9.84 2.31 9.92
CA ALA A 155 -8.95 1.48 10.73
C ALA A 155 -9.71 0.66 11.78
N CYS A 156 -10.78 1.21 12.35
CA CYS A 156 -11.69 0.50 13.28
C CYS A 156 -12.48 -0.62 12.58
N LEU A 157 -13.01 -0.37 11.38
CA LEU A 157 -13.72 -1.39 10.60
C LEU A 157 -12.79 -2.53 10.18
N ILE A 158 -11.58 -2.20 9.73
CA ILE A 158 -10.54 -3.19 9.40
C ILE A 158 -10.18 -4.04 10.62
N SER A 159 -9.94 -3.43 11.78
CA SER A 159 -9.60 -4.17 12.99
C SER A 159 -10.74 -5.10 13.43
N ARG A 160 -12.00 -4.65 13.31
CA ARG A 160 -13.17 -5.50 13.54
C ARG A 160 -13.24 -6.68 12.58
N GLN A 161 -13.02 -6.47 11.29
CA GLN A 161 -13.02 -7.56 10.29
C GLN A 161 -11.92 -8.59 10.57
N LEU A 162 -10.71 -8.12 10.92
CA LEU A 162 -9.60 -8.99 11.30
C LEU A 162 -9.92 -9.87 12.52
N LEU A 163 -10.79 -9.42 13.44
CA LEU A 163 -11.23 -10.26 14.56
C LEU A 163 -12.22 -11.35 14.14
N GLN A 164 -13.08 -11.06 13.17
CA GLN A 164 -14.14 -11.95 12.69
C GLN A 164 -13.62 -13.04 11.74
N GLN A 165 -12.58 -12.73 10.97
CA GLN A 165 -11.99 -13.68 10.04
C GLN A 165 -11.01 -14.66 10.72
N ARG A 166 -11.01 -15.91 10.25
CA ARG A 166 -10.03 -16.93 10.66
C ARG A 166 -8.71 -16.82 9.89
N ASN A 167 -8.78 -16.42 8.63
CA ASN A 167 -7.63 -16.25 7.73
C ASN A 167 -7.46 -14.78 7.35
N VAL A 168 -6.26 -14.37 6.92
CA VAL A 168 -5.98 -12.98 6.54
C VAL A 168 -6.33 -12.77 5.07
N LYS A 169 -7.63 -12.62 4.77
CA LYS A 169 -8.10 -12.25 3.42
C LYS A 169 -8.45 -10.77 3.37
N GLY A 170 -7.73 -10.02 2.55
CA GLY A 170 -7.82 -8.55 2.49
C GLY A 170 -8.96 -8.00 1.62
N ASP A 171 -9.85 -8.83 1.08
CA ASP A 171 -10.94 -8.39 0.18
C ASP A 171 -11.81 -7.30 0.83
N PHE A 172 -12.01 -7.39 2.15
CA PHE A 172 -12.77 -6.41 2.92
C PHE A 172 -12.12 -5.03 3.00
N LEU A 173 -10.84 -4.87 2.64
CA LEU A 173 -10.11 -3.61 2.85
C LEU A 173 -10.85 -2.48 2.16
N TYR A 174 -11.12 -2.61 0.86
CA TYR A 174 -11.68 -1.56 0.03
C TYR A 174 -13.20 -1.67 -0.19
N GLU A 175 -13.82 -2.78 0.23
CA GLU A 175 -15.26 -3.04 0.12
C GLU A 175 -16.10 -2.45 1.27
N LEU A 176 -15.50 -1.65 2.17
CA LEU A 176 -16.20 -1.07 3.33
C LEU A 176 -17.27 -0.02 2.97
N TYR A 177 -17.41 0.32 1.69
CA TYR A 177 -18.48 1.14 1.14
C TYR A 177 -19.36 0.28 0.23
N PRO A 178 -20.51 -0.23 0.72
CA PRO A 178 -21.57 -0.61 -0.19
C PRO A 178 -22.04 0.67 -0.90
N GLY A 179 -21.94 0.68 -2.23
CA GLY A 179 -22.59 1.69 -3.06
C GLY A 179 -24.10 1.72 -2.86
#